data_AF-A0A3A8IAH0-F1
#
_entry.id   AF-A0A3A8IAH0-F1
#
_cell.length_a   1.000
_cell.length_b   1.000
_cell.length_c   1.000
_cell.angle_alpha   90.00
_cell.angle_beta   90.00
_cell.angle_gamma   90.00
#
_symmetry.space_group_name_H-M   'P 1'
#
loop_
_entity.id
_entity.type
_entity.pdbx_description
1 polymer ?
#
loop_
_entity_poly.entity_id
_entity_poly.type
_entity_poly.pdbx_seq_one_letter_code
_entity_poly.pdbx_strand_id
1 'polypeptide(L)'
;MSPRPSSRSARGATLLLVVLLVTVLLGLVAGVMAYASSERTRAVSYSRAGQRQSCAESGLQLARGYFGRNYAQWNTFLAAPSVYDPVASSTNTAPALPRDPTAATGRNAIKAANPSLFADLDGDGKDDVYIYIRDNEDEFKPLDNDWARDNDQQVVVGALCISDTLIPRRGDTNQQDTTGLAVEGILQYNGGGQAYTAQNAGGTGSGNLNR
;
A
#
# COMPACT_ATOMS: atom_id res chain seq x y z
N MET A 1 -78.89 -12.22 -47.69
CA MET A 1 -77.52 -11.63 -47.77
C MET A 1 -76.87 -11.80 -46.41
N SER A 2 -75.82 -12.61 -46.31
CA SER A 2 -75.12 -12.90 -45.04
C SER A 2 -73.78 -12.17 -45.04
N PRO A 3 -73.37 -11.46 -43.97
CA PRO A 3 -72.12 -10.72 -43.96
C PRO A 3 -70.95 -11.68 -43.73
N ARG A 4 -69.90 -11.58 -44.57
CA ARG A 4 -68.63 -12.28 -44.34
C ARG A 4 -67.88 -11.63 -43.18
N PRO A 5 -67.35 -12.39 -42.21
CA PRO A 5 -66.50 -11.84 -41.17
C PRO A 5 -65.18 -11.35 -41.77
N SER A 6 -64.79 -10.12 -41.46
CA SER A 6 -63.51 -9.55 -41.86
C SER A 6 -62.38 -10.16 -41.04
N SER A 7 -61.54 -11.00 -41.65
CA SER A 7 -60.29 -11.47 -41.05
C SER A 7 -59.20 -10.39 -41.13
N ARG A 8 -59.35 -9.31 -40.36
CA ARG A 8 -58.27 -8.33 -40.11
C ARG A 8 -57.71 -8.56 -38.71
N SER A 9 -56.81 -9.54 -38.53
CA SER A 9 -56.15 -9.76 -37.22
C SER A 9 -54.75 -10.37 -37.28
N ALA A 10 -54.35 -11.03 -38.38
CA ALA A 10 -53.05 -11.71 -38.43
C ALA A 10 -51.82 -10.77 -38.41
N ARG A 11 -51.93 -9.56 -38.96
CA ARG A 11 -50.78 -8.62 -39.08
C ARG A 11 -50.43 -7.88 -37.79
N GLY A 12 -51.38 -7.72 -36.86
CA GLY A 12 -51.13 -7.08 -35.56
C GLY A 12 -50.46 -8.03 -34.56
N ALA A 13 -50.86 -9.31 -34.59
CA ALA A 13 -50.30 -10.34 -33.73
C ALA A 13 -48.82 -10.64 -34.04
N THR A 14 -48.43 -10.66 -35.32
CA THR A 14 -47.02 -10.83 -35.71
C THR A 14 -46.15 -9.65 -35.31
N LEU A 15 -46.67 -8.41 -35.40
CA LEU A 15 -45.94 -7.20 -34.99
C LEU A 15 -45.70 -7.19 -33.47
N LEU A 16 -46.70 -7.57 -32.67
CA LEU A 16 -46.55 -7.71 -31.21
C LEU A 16 -45.53 -8.78 -30.83
N LEU A 17 -45.51 -9.92 -31.52
CA LEU A 17 -44.57 -11.00 -31.27
C LEU A 17 -43.13 -10.57 -31.58
N VAL A 18 -42.91 -9.86 -32.70
CA VAL A 18 -41.59 -9.33 -33.06
C VAL A 18 -41.12 -8.29 -32.04
N VAL A 19 -41.99 -7.37 -31.61
CA VAL A 19 -41.63 -6.36 -30.61
C VAL A 19 -41.26 -7.02 -29.28
N LEU A 20 -42.02 -8.01 -28.83
CA LEU A 20 -41.74 -8.74 -27.58
C LEU A 20 -40.42 -9.51 -27.67
N LEU A 21 -40.13 -10.13 -28.81
CA LEU A 21 -38.89 -10.87 -29.01
C LEU A 21 -37.68 -9.91 -29.05
N VAL A 22 -37.82 -8.76 -29.68
CA VAL A 22 -36.78 -7.71 -29.70
C VAL A 22 -36.54 -7.13 -28.31
N THR A 23 -37.59 -6.86 -27.51
CA THR A 23 -37.40 -6.33 -26.15
C THR A 23 -36.72 -7.33 -25.23
N VAL A 24 -37.05 -8.63 -25.33
CA VAL A 24 -36.36 -9.68 -24.57
C VAL A 24 -34.90 -9.78 -24.98
N LEU A 25 -34.60 -9.76 -26.29
CA LEU A 25 -33.22 -9.78 -26.78
C LEU A 25 -32.43 -8.56 -26.31
N LEU A 26 -33.00 -7.36 -26.37
CA LEU A 26 -32.36 -6.15 -25.87
C LEU A 26 -32.12 -6.21 -24.35
N GLY A 27 -33.07 -6.74 -23.58
CA GLY A 27 -32.92 -6.96 -22.15
C GLY A 27 -31.78 -7.92 -21.81
N LEU A 28 -31.65 -9.03 -22.56
CA LEU A 28 -30.54 -9.97 -22.41
C LEU A 28 -29.20 -9.33 -22.77
N VAL A 29 -29.12 -8.61 -23.88
CA VAL A 29 -27.89 -7.90 -24.29
C VAL A 29 -27.48 -6.88 -23.24
N ALA A 30 -28.43 -6.09 -22.72
CA ALA A 30 -28.17 -5.12 -21.66
C ALA A 30 -27.69 -5.80 -20.37
N GLY A 31 -28.31 -6.92 -19.97
CA GLY A 31 -27.89 -7.70 -18.81
C GLY A 31 -26.47 -8.27 -18.93
N VAL A 32 -26.14 -8.84 -20.10
CA VAL A 32 -24.79 -9.37 -20.37
C VAL A 32 -23.75 -8.25 -20.41
N MET A 33 -24.06 -7.11 -21.03
CA MET A 33 -23.18 -5.93 -21.04
C MET A 33 -22.92 -5.41 -19.63
N ALA A 34 -23.96 -5.31 -18.79
CA ALA A 34 -23.82 -4.90 -17.40
C ALA A 34 -22.93 -5.86 -16.60
N TYR A 35 -23.16 -7.17 -16.74
CA TYR A 35 -22.34 -8.19 -16.08
C TYR A 35 -20.87 -8.19 -16.54
N ALA A 36 -20.63 -8.09 -17.86
CA ALA A 36 -19.28 -8.00 -18.40
C ALA A 36 -18.54 -6.74 -17.92
N SER A 37 -19.25 -5.63 -17.76
CA SER A 37 -18.68 -4.38 -17.24
C SER A 37 -18.27 -4.50 -15.77
N SER A 38 -19.06 -5.20 -14.93
CA SER A 38 -18.71 -5.45 -13.53
C SER A 38 -17.51 -6.38 -13.40
N GLU A 39 -17.46 -7.47 -14.18
CA GLU A 39 -16.34 -8.41 -14.15
C GLU A 39 -15.03 -7.77 -14.60
N ARG A 40 -15.07 -6.91 -15.64
CA ARG A 40 -13.88 -6.15 -16.06
C ARG A 40 -13.37 -5.23 -14.96
N THR A 41 -14.26 -4.52 -14.28
CA THR A 41 -13.89 -3.59 -13.20
C THR A 41 -13.27 -4.35 -12.02
N ARG A 42 -13.87 -5.49 -11.67
CA ARG A 42 -13.36 -6.38 -10.64
C ARG A 42 -12.00 -6.97 -10.99
N ALA A 43 -11.81 -7.46 -12.22
CA ALA A 43 -10.53 -7.96 -12.70
C ALA A 43 -9.42 -6.90 -12.65
N VAL A 44 -9.71 -5.65 -13.06
CA VAL A 44 -8.76 -4.53 -12.98
C VAL A 44 -8.41 -4.22 -11.52
N SER A 45 -9.38 -4.24 -10.61
CA SER A 45 -9.13 -4.00 -9.19
C SER A 45 -8.19 -5.05 -8.58
N TYR A 46 -8.38 -6.34 -8.88
CA TYR A 46 -7.49 -7.40 -8.43
C TYR A 46 -6.09 -7.29 -9.02
N SER A 47 -5.98 -6.99 -10.32
CA SER A 47 -4.68 -6.79 -10.97
C SER A 47 -3.89 -5.63 -10.33
N ARG A 48 -4.55 -4.49 -10.05
CA ARG A 48 -3.92 -3.35 -9.38
C ARG A 48 -3.51 -3.65 -7.94
N ALA A 49 -4.33 -4.40 -7.21
CA ALA A 49 -3.98 -4.83 -5.84
C ALA A 49 -2.71 -5.69 -5.83
N GLY A 50 -2.59 -6.65 -6.75
CA GLY A 50 -1.38 -7.46 -6.90
C GLY A 50 -0.15 -6.62 -7.28
N GLN A 51 -0.29 -5.70 -8.23
CA GLN A 51 0.80 -4.80 -8.61
C GLN A 51 1.26 -3.89 -7.46
N ARG A 52 0.32 -3.36 -6.67
CA ARG A 52 0.65 -2.58 -5.46
C ARG A 52 1.44 -3.41 -4.46
N GLN A 53 1.10 -4.68 -4.28
CA GLN A 53 1.84 -5.56 -3.39
C GLN A 53 3.26 -5.77 -3.90
N SER A 54 3.44 -6.08 -5.19
CA SER A 54 4.78 -6.21 -5.78
C SER A 54 5.59 -4.91 -5.70
N CYS A 55 4.96 -3.75 -5.86
CA CYS A 55 5.56 -2.42 -5.65
C CYS A 55 6.09 -2.27 -4.21
N ALA A 56 5.26 -2.56 -3.20
CA ALA A 56 5.66 -2.47 -1.80
C ALA A 56 6.74 -3.51 -1.42
N GLU A 57 6.64 -4.74 -1.92
CA GLU A 57 7.64 -5.79 -1.69
C GLU A 57 9.00 -5.46 -2.32
N SER A 58 9.01 -4.92 -3.53
CA SER A 58 10.23 -4.42 -4.18
C SER A 58 10.84 -3.27 -3.38
N GLY A 59 9.97 -2.36 -2.91
CA GLY A 59 10.34 -1.31 -1.99
C GLY A 59 10.97 -1.82 -0.69
N LEU A 60 10.47 -2.91 -0.12
CA LEU A 60 11.01 -3.48 1.11
C LEU A 60 12.45 -3.99 0.90
N GLN A 61 12.75 -4.58 -0.26
CA GLN A 61 14.14 -4.97 -0.58
C GLN A 61 15.06 -3.74 -0.67
N LEU A 62 14.56 -2.64 -1.25
CA LEU A 62 15.27 -1.37 -1.27
C LEU A 62 15.48 -0.83 0.15
N ALA A 63 14.44 -0.84 1.00
CA ALA A 63 14.48 -0.37 2.37
C ALA A 63 15.54 -1.13 3.18
N ARG A 64 15.54 -2.46 3.11
CA ARG A 64 16.56 -3.32 3.75
C ARG A 64 17.97 -2.97 3.30
N GLY A 65 18.17 -2.77 2.00
CA GLY A 65 19.47 -2.37 1.45
C GLY A 65 19.90 -0.98 1.90
N TYR A 66 18.99 0.00 1.90
CA TYR A 66 19.27 1.38 2.29
C TYR A 66 19.56 1.50 3.79
N PHE A 67 18.64 1.06 4.64
CA PHE A 67 18.79 1.17 6.09
C PHE A 67 19.88 0.22 6.62
N GLY A 68 20.06 -0.96 6.02
CA GLY A 68 21.12 -1.89 6.41
C GLY A 68 22.53 -1.34 6.17
N ARG A 69 22.74 -0.58 5.08
CA ARG A 69 24.02 0.09 4.83
C ARG A 69 24.26 1.30 5.73
N ASN A 70 23.20 1.90 6.27
CA ASN A 70 23.25 3.11 7.09
C ASN A 70 22.95 2.82 8.58
N TYR A 71 23.38 1.66 9.09
CA TYR A 71 23.13 1.24 10.48
C TYR A 71 23.62 2.28 11.51
N ALA A 72 24.77 2.92 11.26
CA ALA A 72 25.32 3.96 12.12
C ALA A 72 24.40 5.20 12.26
N GLN A 73 23.41 5.35 11.37
CA GLN A 73 22.46 6.46 11.36
C GLN A 73 21.07 6.09 11.89
N TRP A 74 20.83 4.85 12.34
CA TRP A 74 19.49 4.43 12.79
C TRP A 74 18.91 5.35 13.86
N ASN A 75 19.67 5.69 14.89
CA ASN A 75 19.22 6.64 15.92
C ASN A 75 18.90 8.04 15.38
N THR A 76 19.51 8.44 14.26
CA THR A 76 19.16 9.70 13.58
C THR A 76 17.83 9.59 12.84
N PHE A 77 17.55 8.43 12.24
CA PHE A 77 16.29 8.18 11.56
C PHE A 77 15.13 8.03 12.55
N LEU A 78 15.31 7.24 13.62
CA LEU A 78 14.31 6.99 14.66
C LEU A 78 13.96 8.27 15.44
N ALA A 79 14.92 9.17 15.65
CA ALA A 79 14.66 10.46 16.28
C ALA A 79 13.85 11.45 15.41
N ALA A 80 13.58 11.13 14.14
CA ALA A 80 12.83 11.97 13.20
C ALA A 80 11.61 11.23 12.58
N PRO A 81 10.65 10.77 13.40
CA PRO A 81 9.56 9.92 12.92
C PRO A 81 8.63 10.62 11.91
N SER A 82 8.53 11.96 11.96
CA SER A 82 7.77 12.74 10.96
C SER A 82 8.32 12.68 9.53
N VAL A 83 9.53 12.13 9.36
CA VAL A 83 10.22 11.97 8.08
C VAL A 83 10.39 10.50 7.72
N TYR A 84 10.62 9.64 8.71
CA TYR A 84 11.00 8.23 8.52
C TYR A 84 9.96 7.21 8.95
N ASP A 85 8.86 7.61 9.58
CA ASP A 85 7.81 6.70 10.04
C ASP A 85 6.41 7.19 9.62
N PRO A 86 5.72 6.47 8.71
CA PRO A 86 4.37 6.81 8.27
C PRO A 86 3.27 6.30 9.21
N VAL A 87 3.61 5.59 10.29
CA VAL A 87 2.64 4.99 11.20
C VAL A 87 2.35 5.95 12.35
N ALA A 88 1.07 6.32 12.50
CA ALA A 88 0.64 7.11 13.66
C ALA A 88 0.71 6.27 14.94
N SER A 89 1.31 6.82 15.99
CA SER A 89 1.36 6.19 17.32
C SER A 89 1.27 7.26 18.41
N SER A 90 1.29 6.86 19.70
CA SER A 90 1.36 7.82 20.81
C SER A 90 2.65 8.63 20.83
N THR A 91 3.72 8.10 20.24
CA THR A 91 5.05 8.72 20.14
C THR A 91 5.26 9.42 18.80
N ASN A 92 4.57 8.99 17.74
CA ASN A 92 4.56 9.60 16.42
C ASN A 92 3.20 10.27 16.12
N THR A 93 2.98 11.45 16.70
CA THR A 93 1.72 12.21 16.55
C THR A 93 1.60 12.96 15.21
N ALA A 94 2.70 13.08 14.47
CA ALA A 94 2.77 13.75 13.18
C ALA A 94 3.55 12.88 12.17
N PRO A 95 2.97 11.73 11.75
CA PRO A 95 3.67 10.76 10.92
C PRO A 95 4.00 11.34 9.54
N ALA A 96 4.94 10.67 8.87
CA ALA A 96 5.23 10.91 7.46
C ALA A 96 3.98 10.64 6.61
N LEU A 97 3.64 11.58 5.72
CA LEU A 97 2.51 11.50 4.79
C LEU A 97 3.01 11.45 3.34
N PRO A 98 3.76 10.40 2.94
CA PRO A 98 4.40 10.31 1.61
C PRO A 98 3.40 10.22 0.44
N ARG A 99 2.10 10.06 0.71
CA ARG A 99 1.03 10.11 -0.29
C ARG A 99 0.42 11.51 -0.46
N ASP A 100 0.61 12.41 0.50
CA ASP A 100 0.14 13.79 0.43
C ASP A 100 1.28 14.69 -0.06
N PRO A 101 1.22 15.28 -1.26
CA PRO A 101 2.29 16.15 -1.75
C PRO A 101 2.31 17.53 -1.10
N THR A 102 1.27 17.91 -0.36
CA THR A 102 1.07 19.28 0.15
C THR A 102 1.24 19.42 1.66
N ALA A 103 1.11 18.34 2.41
CA ALA A 103 1.29 18.36 3.87
C ALA A 103 2.72 18.77 4.28
N ALA A 104 2.85 19.32 5.48
CA ALA A 104 4.16 19.67 6.05
C ALA A 104 5.07 18.45 6.25
N THR A 105 4.50 17.30 6.60
CA THR A 105 5.17 15.98 6.61
C THR A 105 4.92 15.20 5.32
N GLY A 106 4.56 15.91 4.24
CA GLY A 106 4.14 15.35 2.97
C GLY A 106 5.28 15.00 2.02
N ARG A 107 4.95 14.34 0.90
CA ARG A 107 5.87 13.86 -0.14
C ARG A 107 6.88 14.93 -0.57
N ASN A 108 6.42 16.13 -0.94
CA ASN A 108 7.30 17.17 -1.46
C ASN A 108 8.29 17.68 -0.40
N ALA A 109 7.82 17.87 0.84
CA ALA A 109 8.66 18.32 1.94
C ALA A 109 9.73 17.27 2.30
N ILE A 110 9.32 16.00 2.42
CA ILE A 110 10.23 14.90 2.72
C ILE A 110 11.22 14.71 1.56
N LYS A 111 10.76 14.63 0.31
CA LYS A 111 11.61 14.38 -0.87
C LYS A 111 12.65 15.49 -1.08
N ALA A 112 12.29 16.74 -0.80
CA ALA A 112 13.22 17.86 -0.92
C ALA A 112 14.44 17.71 0.01
N ALA A 113 14.26 17.15 1.21
CA ALA A 113 15.33 16.95 2.17
C ALA A 113 15.95 15.53 2.11
N ASN A 114 15.15 14.53 1.75
CA ASN A 114 15.48 13.10 1.83
C ASN A 114 15.04 12.37 0.54
N PRO A 115 15.61 12.70 -0.63
CA PRO A 115 15.20 12.08 -1.89
C PRO A 115 15.49 10.57 -1.94
N SER A 116 16.45 10.09 -1.14
CA SER A 116 16.79 8.66 -1.03
C SER A 116 15.69 7.78 -0.44
N LEU A 117 14.69 8.38 0.22
CA LEU A 117 13.52 7.66 0.72
C LEU A 117 12.50 7.33 -0.38
N PHE A 118 12.70 7.86 -1.58
CA PHE A 118 11.79 7.68 -2.70
C PHE A 118 12.49 6.96 -3.85
N ALA A 119 11.74 6.12 -4.55
CA ALA A 119 12.23 5.43 -5.73
C ALA A 119 11.17 5.36 -6.82
N ASP A 120 11.62 5.59 -8.05
CA ASP A 120 10.93 5.29 -9.30
C ASP A 120 11.24 3.83 -9.68
N LEU A 121 10.23 2.97 -9.72
CA LEU A 121 10.38 1.55 -10.03
C LEU A 121 10.11 1.23 -11.50
N ASP A 122 9.29 2.04 -12.18
CA ASP A 122 8.86 1.79 -13.56
C ASP A 122 9.54 2.69 -14.62
N GLY A 123 10.30 3.68 -14.18
CA GLY A 123 11.09 4.58 -15.01
C GLY A 123 10.29 5.74 -15.62
N ASP A 124 9.09 6.04 -15.12
CA ASP A 124 8.24 7.14 -15.62
C ASP A 124 8.64 8.53 -15.08
N GLY A 125 9.66 8.59 -14.22
CA GLY A 125 10.16 9.81 -13.60
C GLY A 125 9.36 10.27 -12.36
N LYS A 126 8.44 9.43 -11.85
CA LYS A 126 7.70 9.67 -10.61
C LYS A 126 8.07 8.63 -9.55
N ASP A 127 7.85 8.99 -8.30
CA ASP A 127 8.12 8.06 -7.21
C ASP A 127 6.98 7.07 -7.05
N ASP A 128 7.31 5.79 -7.07
CA ASP A 128 6.37 4.69 -6.85
C ASP A 128 6.37 4.21 -5.41
N VAL A 129 7.50 4.34 -4.73
CA VAL A 129 7.71 3.82 -3.39
C VAL A 129 8.28 4.89 -2.46
N TYR A 130 7.84 4.82 -1.21
CA TYR A 130 8.48 5.47 -0.07
C TYR A 130 8.98 4.39 0.91
N ILE A 131 10.27 4.41 1.24
CA ILE A 131 10.88 3.51 2.23
C ILE A 131 10.95 4.18 3.60
N TYR A 132 10.81 3.39 4.66
CA TYR A 132 10.69 3.91 6.01
C TYR A 132 11.30 2.95 7.05
N ILE A 133 11.57 3.48 8.23
CA ILE A 133 12.17 2.77 9.37
C ILE A 133 11.48 3.25 10.65
N ARG A 134 11.15 2.30 11.53
CA ARG A 134 10.57 2.58 12.83
C ARG A 134 11.13 1.59 13.85
N ASP A 135 11.03 2.00 15.10
CA ASP A 135 11.44 1.18 16.23
C ASP A 135 10.48 -0.02 16.42
N ASN A 136 10.98 -1.10 17.01
CA ASN A 136 10.23 -2.30 17.38
C ASN A 136 9.71 -2.27 18.82
N GLU A 137 10.01 -1.22 19.60
CA GLU A 137 9.49 -0.99 20.94
C GLU A 137 9.77 -2.14 21.94
N ASP A 138 10.90 -2.85 21.79
CA ASP A 138 11.20 -4.10 22.53
C ASP A 138 12.50 -4.06 23.38
N GLU A 139 12.71 -2.94 24.06
CA GLU A 139 13.91 -2.67 24.84
C GLU A 139 14.14 -3.72 25.94
N PHE A 140 15.39 -4.19 26.03
CA PHE A 140 15.74 -5.20 27.03
C PHE A 140 15.69 -4.59 28.44
N LYS A 141 14.84 -5.16 29.30
CA LYS A 141 14.75 -4.75 30.71
C LYS A 141 16.15 -4.78 31.37
N PRO A 142 16.50 -3.76 32.16
CA PRO A 142 15.63 -2.79 32.82
C PRO A 142 15.48 -1.45 32.08
N LEU A 143 15.88 -1.34 30.82
CA LEU A 143 15.73 -0.09 30.08
C LEU A 143 14.24 0.20 29.83
N ASP A 144 13.86 1.46 30.01
CA ASP A 144 12.56 1.96 29.58
C ASP A 144 12.54 2.01 28.05
N ASN A 145 11.33 1.99 27.48
CA ASN A 145 11.16 2.10 26.04
C ASN A 145 11.61 3.49 25.54
N ASP A 146 12.46 3.50 24.51
CA ASP A 146 12.99 4.68 23.84
C ASP A 146 12.78 4.58 22.34
N TRP A 147 11.57 4.93 21.91
CA TRP A 147 11.16 5.05 20.51
C TRP A 147 12.10 5.87 19.60
N ALA A 148 12.99 6.70 20.15
CA ALA A 148 13.95 7.50 19.38
C ALA A 148 15.33 6.84 19.23
N ARG A 149 15.57 5.68 19.87
CA ARG A 149 16.85 4.97 19.84
C ARG A 149 16.67 3.46 19.89
N ASP A 150 17.26 2.80 18.90
CA ASP A 150 17.39 1.35 18.91
C ASP A 150 18.60 0.94 19.77
N ASN A 151 18.34 0.24 20.87
CA ASN A 151 19.34 -0.26 21.79
C ASN A 151 19.64 -1.76 21.61
N ASP A 152 18.80 -2.50 20.88
CA ASP A 152 18.86 -3.95 20.72
C ASP A 152 19.32 -4.37 19.31
N GLN A 153 19.58 -3.38 18.44
CA GLN A 153 20.05 -3.50 17.07
C GLN A 153 19.03 -4.19 16.14
N GLN A 154 17.74 -4.06 16.46
CA GLN A 154 16.63 -4.53 15.66
C GLN A 154 15.67 -3.38 15.37
N VAL A 155 15.28 -3.24 14.11
CA VAL A 155 14.33 -2.22 13.66
C VAL A 155 13.31 -2.82 12.71
N VAL A 156 12.15 -2.19 12.63
CA VAL A 156 11.18 -2.49 11.58
C VAL A 156 11.46 -1.56 10.40
N VAL A 157 11.75 -2.14 9.24
CA VAL A 157 11.81 -1.39 7.99
C VAL A 157 10.63 -1.75 7.12
N GLY A 158 10.14 -0.78 6.37
CA GLY A 158 9.00 -0.97 5.50
C GLY A 158 9.10 -0.17 4.23
N ALA A 159 8.17 -0.48 3.34
CA ALA A 159 7.96 0.29 2.14
C ALA A 159 6.48 0.44 1.86
N LEU A 160 6.11 1.66 1.49
CA LEU A 160 4.76 2.05 1.12
C LEU A 160 4.70 2.26 -0.39
N CYS A 161 3.73 1.63 -1.06
CA CYS A 161 3.46 1.93 -2.45
C CYS A 161 2.66 3.24 -2.56
N ILE A 162 3.32 4.27 -3.10
CA ILE A 162 2.78 5.62 -3.29
C ILE A 162 2.44 5.93 -4.75
N SER A 163 2.76 5.02 -5.67
CA SER A 163 2.49 5.15 -7.11
C SER A 163 1.04 5.55 -7.40
N ASP A 164 0.87 6.62 -8.18
CA ASP A 164 -0.42 7.17 -8.58
C ASP A 164 -1.10 6.30 -9.65
N THR A 165 -0.33 5.52 -10.41
CA THR A 165 -0.83 4.64 -11.47
C THR A 165 -1.49 3.38 -10.91
N LEU A 166 -1.03 2.92 -9.74
CA LEU A 166 -1.44 1.68 -9.09
C LEU A 166 -2.59 1.82 -8.09
N ILE A 167 -3.16 3.02 -7.92
CA ILE A 167 -4.28 3.24 -6.99
C ILE A 167 -5.56 2.53 -7.50
N PRO A 168 -6.14 1.58 -6.76
CA PRO A 168 -7.38 0.93 -7.14
C PRO A 168 -8.56 1.85 -6.87
N ARG A 169 -9.67 1.65 -7.58
CA ARG A 169 -10.93 2.30 -7.28
C ARG A 169 -11.73 1.44 -6.32
N ARG A 170 -12.34 2.05 -5.31
CA ARG A 170 -13.27 1.42 -4.40
C ARG A 170 -14.56 1.09 -5.16
N GLY A 171 -15.00 -0.16 -5.08
CA GLY A 171 -16.11 -0.68 -5.90
C GLY A 171 -17.50 -0.12 -5.54
N ASP A 172 -17.63 0.55 -4.39
CA ASP A 172 -18.87 1.16 -3.90
C ASP A 172 -19.09 2.59 -4.42
N THR A 173 -18.02 3.35 -4.62
CA THR A 173 -18.04 4.81 -4.81
C THR A 173 -17.29 5.25 -6.07
N ASN A 174 -16.60 4.33 -6.76
CA ASN A 174 -15.65 4.62 -7.84
C ASN A 174 -14.54 5.62 -7.46
N GLN A 175 -14.39 5.92 -6.16
CA GLN A 175 -13.33 6.79 -5.66
C GLN A 175 -12.01 6.02 -5.57
N GLN A 176 -10.89 6.73 -5.65
CA GLN A 176 -9.57 6.14 -5.45
C GLN A 176 -9.40 5.68 -4.01
N ASP A 177 -8.85 4.49 -3.81
CA ASP A 177 -8.49 4.01 -2.48
C ASP A 177 -7.22 4.71 -1.99
N THR A 178 -7.42 5.66 -1.09
CA THR A 178 -6.35 6.47 -0.51
C THR A 178 -5.53 5.69 0.52
N THR A 179 -6.00 4.53 0.99
CA THR A 179 -5.24 3.69 1.92
C THR A 179 -3.96 3.20 1.22
N GLY A 180 -2.83 3.50 1.85
CA GLY A 180 -1.53 3.06 1.39
C GLY A 180 -1.34 1.58 1.69
N LEU A 181 -0.84 0.81 0.71
CA LEU A 181 -0.37 -0.54 0.98
C LEU A 181 1.09 -0.47 1.42
N ALA A 182 1.34 -0.84 2.68
CA ALA A 182 2.66 -0.97 3.25
C ALA A 182 3.02 -2.45 3.44
N VAL A 183 4.29 -2.78 3.24
CA VAL A 183 4.86 -4.08 3.60
C VAL A 183 6.06 -3.82 4.52
N GLU A 184 6.11 -4.53 5.64
CA GLU A 184 7.13 -4.39 6.67
C GLU A 184 7.94 -5.68 6.83
N GLY A 185 9.15 -5.54 7.36
CA GLY A 185 9.96 -6.64 7.80
C GLY A 185 10.99 -6.20 8.83
N ILE A 186 11.43 -7.15 9.65
CA ILE A 186 12.50 -6.93 10.62
C ILE A 186 13.83 -6.79 9.88
N LEU A 187 14.63 -5.83 10.29
CA LEU A 187 16.03 -5.67 9.91
C LEU A 187 16.88 -5.71 11.18
N GLN A 188 17.75 -6.70 11.25
CA GLN A 188 18.68 -6.87 12.37
C GLN A 188 20.10 -6.61 11.89
N TYR A 189 20.88 -5.86 12.67
CA TYR A 189 22.31 -5.73 12.43
C TYR A 189 23.05 -6.96 12.98
N ASN A 190 23.74 -7.69 12.11
CA ASN A 190 24.53 -8.87 12.47
C ASN A 190 26.00 -8.71 12.01
N GLY A 191 26.58 -7.55 12.30
CA GLY A 191 28.00 -7.28 12.02
C GLY A 191 28.88 -8.16 12.89
N GLY A 192 29.39 -9.26 12.33
CA GLY A 192 30.19 -10.25 13.04
C GLY A 192 31.56 -9.72 13.50
N GLY A 193 31.96 -10.17 14.70
CA GLY A 193 33.35 -10.18 15.15
C GLY A 193 33.62 -9.35 16.41
N GLN A 194 33.66 -10.03 17.55
CA GLN A 194 34.03 -9.57 18.90
C GLN A 194 32.89 -8.86 19.65
N ALA A 195 32.46 -9.50 20.74
CA ALA A 195 31.38 -9.13 21.66
C ALA A 195 29.96 -9.46 21.16
N TYR A 196 29.20 -10.12 22.03
CA TYR A 196 27.78 -10.43 21.82
C TYR A 196 27.03 -9.14 21.45
N THR A 197 26.05 -9.19 20.55
CA THR A 197 25.25 -8.03 20.10
C THR A 197 24.69 -7.18 21.26
N ALA A 198 24.48 -7.77 22.43
CA ALA A 198 24.12 -7.10 23.69
C ALA A 198 25.25 -6.24 24.34
N GLN A 199 26.44 -6.15 23.75
CA GLN A 199 27.62 -5.50 24.35
C GLN A 199 28.19 -4.35 23.51
N ASN A 200 27.74 -4.15 22.27
CA ASN A 200 28.39 -3.20 21.35
C ASN A 200 27.71 -1.80 21.31
N ALA A 201 26.51 -1.66 21.90
CA ALA A 201 25.78 -0.38 21.96
C ALA A 201 25.38 0.07 23.38
N GLY A 202 25.81 -0.64 24.42
CA GLY A 202 25.54 -0.30 25.82
C GLY A 202 26.62 -0.83 26.74
N GLY A 203 27.05 -0.02 27.71
CA GLY A 203 28.22 -0.24 28.55
C GLY A 203 28.31 -1.61 29.28
N THR A 204 29.55 -1.95 29.64
CA THR A 204 29.96 -3.03 30.56
C THR A 204 29.08 -4.28 30.50
N GLY A 205 29.32 -5.11 29.48
CA GLY A 205 28.64 -6.38 29.23
C GLY A 205 28.41 -7.25 30.46
N SER A 206 27.21 -7.14 31.03
CA SER A 206 26.66 -8.04 32.05
C SER A 206 25.32 -8.59 31.55
N GLY A 207 25.36 -9.23 30.37
CA GLY A 207 24.20 -9.85 29.72
C GLY A 207 24.23 -11.38 29.76
N ASN A 208 24.98 -11.99 30.68
CA ASN A 208 24.91 -13.44 30.92
C ASN A 208 24.48 -13.69 32.37
N LEU A 209 23.16 -13.76 32.59
CA LEU A 209 22.55 -14.34 33.78
C LEU A 209 22.11 -15.77 33.47
N ASN A 210 23.06 -16.62 33.07
CA ASN A 210 22.93 -18.05 33.35
C ASN A 210 23.47 -18.29 34.75
N ARG A 211 22.55 -18.52 35.70
CA ARG A 211 22.85 -19.07 37.01
C ARG A 211 22.54 -20.56 37.00
#